data_AF-A0A8T4YWU5-F1
#
_entry.id   AF-A0A8T4YWU5-F1
#
_cell.length_a   1.000
_cell.length_b   1.000
_cell.length_c   1.000
_cell.angle_alpha   90.00
_cell.angle_beta   90.00
_cell.angle_gamma   90.00
#
_symmetry.space_group_name_H-M   'P 1'
#
loop_
_entity.id
_entity.type
_entity.pdbx_description
1 polymer ?
#
loop_
_entity_poly.entity_id
_entity_poly.type
_entity_poly.pdbx_seq_one_letter_code
_entity_poly.pdbx_strand_id
1 'polypeptide(L)' 'MAHKTITISEEAYNALAKVKGEKESFTDVILRIARKKGSGNLLDYVRSLQPDEELARTLEEIVQERKKISLPAPQF' A
#
# COMPACT_ATOMS: atom_id res chain seq x y z
N MET A 1 -0.94 26.31 -13.78
CA MET A 1 0.44 25.77 -13.74
C MET A 1 0.86 25.44 -15.15
N ALA A 2 2.15 25.27 -15.43
CA ALA A 2 2.57 24.75 -16.72
C ALA A 2 2.07 23.31 -16.88
N HIS A 3 1.43 23.00 -17.99
CA HIS A 3 0.95 21.65 -18.31
C HIS A 3 1.82 21.05 -19.41
N LYS A 4 2.12 19.76 -19.29
CA LYS A 4 2.75 18.97 -20.35
C LYS A 4 1.80 17.83 -20.70
N THR A 5 1.57 17.63 -21.99
CA THR A 5 0.75 16.53 -22.49
C THR A 5 1.65 15.32 -22.74
N ILE A 6 1.21 14.16 -22.29
CA ILE A 6 1.85 12.87 -22.56
C ILE A 6 0.87 11.97 -23.30
N THR A 7 1.37 11.19 -24.24
CA THR A 7 0.61 10.11 -24.87
C THR A 7 0.97 8.81 -24.16
N ILE A 8 -0.04 8.04 -23.77
CA ILE A 8 0.11 6.76 -23.09
C ILE A 8 -0.68 5.67 -23.83
N SER A 9 -0.35 4.41 -23.61
CA SER A 9 -1.13 3.30 -24.16
C SER A 9 -2.53 3.27 -23.55
N GLU A 10 -3.48 2.68 -24.30
CA GLU A 10 -4.82 2.37 -23.80
C GLU A 10 -4.78 1.56 -22.49
N GLU A 11 -3.85 0.61 -22.39
CA GLU A 11 -3.63 -0.19 -21.19
C GLU A 11 -3.29 0.69 -19.97
N ALA A 12 -2.36 1.62 -20.13
CA ALA A 12 -1.95 2.53 -19.07
C ALA A 12 -3.09 3.49 -18.66
N TYR A 13 -3.85 3.98 -19.64
CA TYR A 13 -5.04 4.79 -19.36
C TYR A 13 -6.07 4.02 -18.54
N ASN A 14 -6.40 2.81 -18.96
CA ASN A 14 -7.36 1.94 -18.27
C ASN A 14 -6.89 1.56 -16.86
N ALA A 15 -5.60 1.33 -16.67
CA ALA A 15 -5.02 1.10 -15.36
C ALA A 15 -5.22 2.31 -14.44
N LEU A 16 -4.93 3.54 -14.93
CA LEU A 16 -5.16 4.76 -14.16
C LEU A 16 -6.65 4.98 -13.85
N ALA A 17 -7.54 4.69 -14.81
CA ALA A 17 -8.98 4.86 -14.64
C ALA A 17 -9.56 3.95 -13.55
N LYS A 18 -9.05 2.71 -13.42
CA LYS A 18 -9.45 1.78 -12.35
C LYS A 18 -9.01 2.25 -10.96
N VAL A 19 -7.88 2.96 -10.87
CA VAL A 19 -7.29 3.40 -9.60
C VAL A 19 -7.75 4.80 -9.18
N LYS A 20 -8.41 5.53 -10.08
CA LYS A 20 -8.89 6.91 -9.88
C LYS A 20 -10.14 6.94 -8.98
N GLY A 21 -10.10 7.74 -7.92
CA GLY A 21 -11.28 8.01 -7.09
C GLY A 21 -12.34 8.88 -7.78
N GLU A 22 -13.58 8.87 -7.27
CA GLU A 22 -14.73 9.58 -7.86
C GLU A 22 -14.48 11.07 -8.13
N LYS A 23 -13.74 11.75 -7.25
CA LYS A 23 -13.44 13.19 -7.34
C LYS A 23 -11.95 13.49 -7.63
N GLU A 24 -11.17 12.47 -7.94
CA GLU A 24 -9.72 12.58 -8.16
C GLU A 24 -9.43 12.82 -9.65
N SER A 25 -8.49 13.69 -10.01
CA SER A 25 -8.06 13.85 -11.42
C SER A 25 -6.96 12.85 -11.79
N PHE A 26 -6.74 12.60 -13.08
CA PHE A 26 -5.61 11.77 -13.52
C PHE A 26 -4.25 12.32 -13.10
N THR A 27 -4.12 13.64 -13.01
CA THR A 27 -2.89 14.28 -12.50
C THR A 27 -2.66 13.91 -11.03
N ASP A 28 -3.73 13.91 -10.22
CA ASP A 28 -3.66 13.55 -8.81
C ASP A 28 -3.29 12.07 -8.63
N VAL A 29 -3.88 11.18 -9.45
CA VAL A 29 -3.52 9.74 -9.46
C VAL A 29 -2.04 9.55 -9.77
N ILE A 30 -1.55 10.18 -10.85
CA ILE A 30 -0.15 10.10 -11.25
C ILE A 30 0.75 10.59 -10.11
N LEU A 31 0.43 11.74 -9.50
CA LEU A 31 1.21 12.27 -8.38
C LEU A 31 1.13 11.39 -7.14
N ARG A 32 -0.03 10.79 -6.83
CA ARG A 32 -0.22 9.88 -5.70
C ARG A 32 0.62 8.61 -5.86
N ILE A 33 0.65 8.04 -7.06
CA ILE A 33 1.44 6.84 -7.37
C ILE A 33 2.93 7.18 -7.45
N ALA A 34 3.29 8.28 -8.11
CA ALA A 34 4.67 8.73 -8.31
C ALA A 34 5.29 9.33 -7.05
N ARG A 35 4.48 9.73 -6.06
CA ARG A 35 4.95 10.00 -4.69
C ARG A 35 5.52 8.70 -4.13
N LYS A 36 6.81 8.49 -4.40
CA LYS A 36 7.67 7.57 -3.64
C LYS A 36 7.35 7.82 -2.17
N LYS A 37 6.86 6.81 -1.44
CA LYS A 37 6.48 6.91 -0.02
C LYS A 37 7.58 7.69 0.71
N GLY A 38 7.32 8.98 0.96
CA GLY A 38 8.30 9.95 1.47
C GLY A 38 8.54 9.82 2.97
N SER A 39 8.00 8.77 3.58
CA SER A 39 8.31 8.31 4.92
C SER A 39 8.29 6.79 4.82
N GLY A 40 9.24 6.13 5.49
CA GLY A 40 9.59 4.72 5.31
C GLY A 40 8.40 3.81 5.05
N ASN A 41 8.63 2.78 4.22
CA ASN A 41 7.62 1.74 4.08
C ASN A 41 7.26 1.19 5.49
N LEU A 42 6.06 0.62 5.68
CA LEU A 42 5.64 0.11 7.01
C LEU A 42 6.71 -0.80 7.63
N LEU A 43 7.42 -1.56 6.79
CA LEU A 43 8.52 -2.41 7.21
C LEU A 43 9.74 -1.62 7.72
N ASP A 44 10.06 -0.45 7.16
CA ASP A 44 11.11 0.45 7.64
C ASP A 44 10.72 1.06 9.00
N TYR A 45 9.44 1.43 9.17
CA TYR A 45 8.93 1.88 10.46
C TYR A 45 9.04 0.78 11.52
N VAL A 46 8.57 -0.44 11.20
CA VAL A 46 8.69 -1.60 12.10
C VAL A 46 10.16 -1.90 12.45
N ARG A 47 11.07 -1.79 11.48
CA ARG A 47 12.52 -1.96 11.72
C ARG A 47 13.13 -0.88 12.61
N SER A 48 12.53 0.30 12.69
CA SER A 48 13.00 1.40 13.53
C SER A 48 12.53 1.31 14.98
N LEU A 49 11.54 0.45 15.28
CA LEU A 49 11.07 0.23 16.64
C LEU A 49 12.18 -0.41 17.48
N GLN A 50 12.30 0.04 18.72
CA GLN A 50 13.12 -0.66 19.70
C GLN A 50 12.48 -2.00 20.05
N PRO A 51 13.27 -3.03 20.41
CA PRO A 51 12.72 -4.27 20.92
C PRO A 51 11.79 -4.01 22.10
N ASP A 52 10.58 -4.53 22.02
CA ASP A 52 9.54 -4.44 23.04
C ASP A 52 9.01 -5.86 23.31
N GLU A 53 9.28 -6.36 24.51
CA GLU A 53 8.92 -7.73 24.90
C GLU A 53 7.42 -7.95 25.04
N GLU A 54 6.66 -6.92 25.42
CA GLU A 54 5.21 -6.99 25.53
C GLU A 54 4.60 -7.10 24.14
N LEU A 55 5.02 -6.21 23.23
CA LEU A 55 4.61 -6.25 21.83
C LEU A 55 4.95 -7.60 21.17
N ALA A 56 6.16 -8.12 21.41
CA ALA A 56 6.59 -9.41 20.86
C ALA A 56 5.68 -10.56 21.35
N ARG A 57 5.37 -10.60 22.65
CA ARG A 57 4.52 -11.61 23.25
C ARG A 57 3.10 -11.57 22.70
N THR A 58 2.50 -10.39 22.62
CA THR A 58 1.14 -10.21 22.07
C THR A 58 1.08 -10.61 20.59
N LEU A 59 2.09 -10.27 19.79
CA LEU A 59 2.16 -10.69 18.39
C LEU A 59 2.27 -12.21 18.26
N GLU A 60 3.08 -12.86 19.11
CA GLU A 60 3.23 -14.31 19.12
C GLU A 60 1.91 -15.01 19.44
N GLU A 61 1.19 -14.55 20.47
CA GLU A 61 -0.14 -15.07 20.83
C GLU A 61 -1.12 -14.96 19.66
N ILE A 62 -1.21 -13.80 19.01
CA ILE A 62 -2.09 -13.59 17.86
C ILE A 62 -1.76 -14.54 16.70
N VAL A 63 -0.47 -14.73 16.40
CA VAL A 63 -0.03 -15.64 15.33
C VAL A 63 -0.38 -17.09 15.65
N GLN A 64 -0.22 -17.52 16.91
CA GLN A 64 -0.58 -18.86 17.33
C GLN A 64 -2.10 -19.10 17.25
N GLU A 65 -2.91 -18.14 17.68
CA GLU A 65 -4.36 -18.23 17.56
C GLU A 65 -4.81 -18.30 16.09
N ARG A 66 -4.21 -17.50 15.20
CA ARG A 66 -4.50 -17.55 13.76
C ARG A 66 -4.15 -18.90 13.13
N LYS A 67 -3.06 -19.55 13.55
CA LYS A 67 -2.69 -20.89 13.08
C LYS A 67 -3.73 -21.94 13.48
N LYS A 68 -4.31 -21.84 14.69
CA LYS A 68 -5.37 -22.74 15.16
C LYS A 68 -6.66 -22.60 14.34
N ILE A 69 -6.92 -21.41 13.81
CA ILE A 69 -8.16 -21.10 13.08
C ILE A 69 -8.09 -21.45 11.58
N SER A 70 -6.89 -21.76 11.04
CA SER A 70 -6.64 -22.21 9.64
C SER A 70 -7.70 -21.74 8.63
N LEU A 71 -7.84 -20.44 8.45
CA LEU A 71 -8.58 -19.92 7.31
C LEU A 71 -7.62 -19.93 6.11
N PRO A 72 -7.94 -20.64 5.03
CA PRO A 72 -7.14 -20.58 3.81
C PRO A 72 -7.09 -19.13 3.33
N ALA A 73 -5.91 -18.69 2.89
CA ALA A 73 -5.77 -17.36 2.30
C ALA A 73 -6.78 -17.23 1.13
N PRO A 74 -7.56 -16.14 1.04
CA PRO A 74 -8.41 -15.90 -0.10
C PRO A 74 -7.54 -15.90 -1.36
N GLN A 75 -7.81 -16.84 -2.26
CA GLN A 75 -7.24 -16.82 -3.60
C GLN A 75 -8.01 -15.73 -4.36
N PHE A 76 -7.33 -14.62 -4.65
CA PHE A 76 -7.79 -13.59 -5.57
C PHE A 76 -7.27 -13.89 -6.97
#